data_AF-A0A6M0SKC1-F1
#
_entry.id   AF-A0A6M0SKC1-F1
#
_cell.length_a   1.000
_cell.length_b   1.000
_cell.length_c   1.000
_cell.angle_alpha   90.00
_cell.angle_beta   90.00
_cell.angle_gamma   90.00
#
_symmetry.space_group_name_H-M   'P 1'
#
loop_
_entity.id
_entity.type
_entity.pdbx_description
1 polymer ?
#
loop_
_entity_poly.entity_id
_entity_poly.type
_entity_poly.pdbx_seq_one_letter_code
_entity_poly.pdbx_strand_id
1 'polypeptide(L)'
;MSEKFEALKTVSEYMVNLINGIEKAVEYFQEGEERKGCDLIFPITEGIQWMSDALIVTQDIHKQDIDLKNINEKLNEIVEALENGDFILIGDLFQYELTPILKDIQNDINKAIEN
;
A
#
# COMPACT_ATOMS: atom_id res chain seq x y z
N MET A 1 17.28 -4.77 -20.91
CA MET A 1 16.59 -4.52 -19.63
C MET A 1 16.34 -5.88 -18.99
N SER A 2 16.64 -6.08 -17.71
CA SER A 2 16.44 -7.38 -17.05
C SER A 2 14.96 -7.58 -16.71
N GLU A 3 14.50 -8.83 -16.65
CA GLU A 3 13.11 -9.15 -16.25
C GLU A 3 12.73 -8.55 -14.88
N LYS A 4 13.70 -8.47 -13.96
CA LYS A 4 13.53 -7.83 -12.65
C LYS A 4 13.30 -6.32 -12.74
N PHE A 5 13.96 -5.63 -13.67
CA PHE A 5 13.76 -4.19 -13.86
C PHE A 5 12.35 -3.90 -14.41
N GLU A 6 11.87 -4.69 -15.38
CA GLU A 6 10.50 -4.58 -15.88
C GLU A 6 9.45 -4.89 -14.81
N ALA A 7 9.72 -5.89 -13.96
CA ALA A 7 8.88 -6.19 -12.81
C ALA A 7 8.82 -5.00 -11.84
N LEU A 8 9.96 -4.41 -11.49
CA LEU A 8 10.03 -3.25 -10.58
C LEU A 8 9.32 -2.02 -11.16
N LYS A 9 9.42 -1.81 -12.48
CA LYS A 9 8.66 -0.77 -13.18
C LYS A 9 7.15 -1.01 -13.12
N THR A 10 6.72 -2.25 -13.31
CA THR A 10 5.31 -2.63 -13.18
C THR A 10 4.81 -2.41 -11.75
N VAL A 11 5.64 -2.66 -10.73
CA VAL A 11 5.30 -2.33 -9.33
C VAL A 11 5.08 -0.83 -9.16
N SER A 12 6.01 0.00 -9.63
CA SER A 12 5.86 1.47 -9.56
C SER A 12 4.54 1.95 -10.18
N GLU A 13 4.22 1.46 -11.38
CA GLU A 13 2.98 1.80 -12.09
C GLU A 13 1.74 1.31 -11.34
N TYR A 14 1.78 0.09 -10.79
CA TYR A 14 0.70 -0.48 -10.00
C TYR A 14 0.45 0.26 -8.68
N MET A 15 1.51 0.72 -8.00
CA MET A 15 1.41 1.44 -6.74
C MET A 15 0.59 2.72 -6.83
N VAL A 16 0.56 3.38 -8.00
CA VAL A 16 -0.33 4.52 -8.25
C VAL A 16 -1.80 4.11 -8.06
N ASN A 17 -2.19 2.98 -8.63
CA ASN A 17 -3.57 2.48 -8.52
C ASN A 17 -3.89 2.00 -7.10
N LEU A 18 -2.94 1.36 -6.42
CA LEU A 18 -3.10 0.94 -5.03
C LEU A 18 -3.33 2.13 -4.10
N ILE A 19 -2.50 3.17 -4.20
CA ILE A 19 -2.62 4.39 -3.41
C ILE A 19 -3.96 5.08 -3.67
N ASN A 20 -4.36 5.21 -4.95
CA ASN A 20 -5.67 5.77 -5.29
C ASN A 20 -6.84 4.95 -4.72
N GLY A 21 -6.72 3.62 -4.67
CA GLY A 21 -7.70 2.74 -4.06
C GLY A 21 -7.83 2.96 -2.55
N ILE A 22 -6.71 3.16 -1.86
CA ILE A 22 -6.68 3.49 -0.42
C ILE A 22 -7.28 4.87 -0.18
N GLU A 23 -6.88 5.88 -0.95
CA GLU A 23 -7.47 7.22 -0.87
C GLU A 23 -8.99 7.18 -1.11
N LYS A 24 -9.47 6.31 -1.99
CA LYS A 24 -10.91 6.12 -2.19
C LYS A 24 -11.61 5.44 -1.01
N ALA A 25 -10.97 4.49 -0.34
CA ALA A 25 -11.50 3.88 0.87
C ALA A 25 -11.60 4.91 2.01
N VAL A 26 -10.59 5.77 2.15
CA VAL A 26 -10.58 6.89 3.11
C VAL A 26 -11.78 7.81 2.85
N GLU A 27 -12.02 8.23 1.61
CA GLU A 27 -13.19 9.05 1.26
C GLU A 27 -14.49 8.38 1.71
N TYR A 28 -14.67 7.08 1.46
CA TYR A 28 -15.88 6.38 1.88
C TYR A 28 -16.05 6.32 3.40
N PHE A 29 -14.98 6.10 4.17
CA PHE A 29 -15.07 6.12 5.63
C PHE A 29 -15.39 7.52 6.17
N GLN A 30 -14.82 8.58 5.57
CA GLN A 30 -15.11 9.96 5.94
C GLN A 30 -16.54 10.40 5.61
N GLU A 31 -17.12 9.85 4.53
CA GLU A 31 -18.49 10.12 4.11
C GLU A 31 -19.54 9.30 4.89
N GLY A 32 -19.13 8.39 5.78
CA GLY A 32 -20.04 7.47 6.47
C GLY A 32 -20.61 6.39 5.53
N GLU A 33 -19.88 6.07 4.47
CA GLU A 33 -20.20 5.04 3.48
C GLU A 33 -19.40 3.77 3.79
N GLU A 34 -19.46 3.28 5.02
CA GLU A 34 -18.50 2.31 5.56
C GLU A 34 -18.51 1.00 4.78
N ARG A 35 -19.68 0.57 4.29
CA ARG A 35 -19.79 -0.61 3.45
C ARG A 35 -18.94 -0.50 2.18
N LYS A 36 -18.96 0.65 1.51
CA LYS A 36 -18.16 0.89 0.30
C LYS A 36 -16.67 0.94 0.64
N GLY A 37 -16.31 1.51 1.79
CA GLY A 37 -14.95 1.48 2.31
C GLY A 37 -14.47 0.05 2.58
N CYS A 38 -15.28 -0.76 3.24
CA CYS A 38 -15.00 -2.17 3.51
C CYS A 38 -14.87 -3.02 2.24
N ASP A 39 -15.69 -2.75 1.21
CA ASP A 39 -15.61 -3.43 -0.09
C ASP A 39 -14.24 -3.22 -0.77
N LEU A 40 -13.51 -2.14 -0.43
CA LEU A 40 -12.18 -1.86 -0.92
C LEU A 40 -11.04 -2.50 -0.10
N ILE A 41 -11.30 -2.97 1.13
CA ILE A 41 -10.25 -3.55 1.98
C ILE A 41 -9.63 -4.78 1.31
N PHE A 42 -10.44 -5.69 0.77
CA PHE A 42 -9.94 -6.89 0.10
C PHE A 42 -8.98 -6.57 -1.07
N PRO A 43 -9.39 -5.80 -2.11
CA PRO A 43 -8.48 -5.48 -3.21
C PRO A 43 -7.26 -4.65 -2.78
N ILE A 44 -7.36 -3.81 -1.75
CA ILE A 44 -6.21 -3.10 -1.17
C ILE A 44 -5.21 -4.12 -0.59
N THR A 45 -5.67 -5.07 0.21
CA THR A 45 -4.79 -6.09 0.82
C THR A 45 -4.14 -7.00 -0.21
N GLU A 46 -4.87 -7.38 -1.28
CA GLU A 46 -4.28 -8.12 -2.41
C GLU A 46 -3.18 -7.31 -3.11
N GLY A 47 -3.40 -6.01 -3.30
CA GLY A 47 -2.41 -5.14 -3.92
C GLY A 47 -1.16 -4.94 -3.07
N ILE A 48 -1.31 -4.81 -1.76
CA ILE A 48 -0.18 -4.73 -0.82
C ILE A 48 0.63 -6.04 -0.84
N GLN A 49 -0.04 -7.18 -0.82
CA GLN A 49 0.61 -8.49 -0.87
C GLN A 49 1.40 -8.65 -2.18
N TRP A 50 0.76 -8.37 -3.32
CA TRP A 50 1.40 -8.47 -4.63
C TRP A 50 2.63 -7.56 -4.75
N MET A 51 2.52 -6.31 -4.28
CA MET A 51 3.63 -5.35 -4.26
C MET A 51 4.77 -5.85 -3.38
N SER A 52 4.46 -6.36 -2.19
CA SER A 52 5.45 -6.89 -1.24
C SER A 52 6.22 -8.07 -1.83
N ASP A 53 5.52 -9.02 -2.45
CA ASP A 53 6.14 -10.19 -3.09
C ASP A 53 7.06 -9.77 -4.24
N ALA A 54 6.63 -8.81 -5.07
CA ALA A 54 7.43 -8.30 -6.17
C ALA A 54 8.68 -7.55 -5.68
N LEU A 55 8.59 -6.80 -4.58
CA LEU A 55 9.74 -6.14 -3.96
C LEU A 55 10.76 -7.14 -3.43
N ILE A 56 10.32 -8.23 -2.77
CA ILE A 56 11.21 -9.29 -2.30
C ILE A 56 11.99 -9.93 -3.46
N VAL A 57 11.32 -10.20 -4.59
CA VAL A 57 11.96 -10.81 -5.78
C VAL A 57 12.96 -9.86 -6.45
N THR A 58 12.75 -8.55 -6.34
CA THR A 58 13.56 -7.52 -7.00
C THR A 58 14.58 -6.84 -6.07
N GLN A 59 14.69 -7.29 -4.81
CA GLN A 59 15.54 -6.65 -3.78
C GLN A 59 17.00 -6.39 -4.20
N ASP A 60 17.57 -7.25 -5.07
CA ASP A 60 18.96 -7.16 -5.51
C ASP A 60 19.24 -6.00 -6.47
N ILE A 61 18.20 -5.40 -7.04
CA ILE A 61 18.30 -4.24 -7.93
C ILE A 61 17.81 -2.94 -7.27
N HIS A 62 17.40 -3.00 -6.00
CA HIS A 62 17.02 -1.80 -5.25
C HIS A 62 18.24 -0.96 -4.90
N LYS A 63 18.07 0.36 -4.80
CA LYS A 63 19.15 1.29 -4.43
C LYS A 63 19.36 1.42 -2.93
N GLN A 64 18.39 1.00 -2.15
CA GLN A 64 18.38 1.01 -0.70
C GLN A 64 17.48 -0.12 -0.20
N ASP A 65 17.64 -0.49 1.06
CA ASP A 65 16.76 -1.48 1.68
C ASP A 65 15.35 -0.90 1.82
N ILE A 66 14.35 -1.66 1.39
CA ILE A 66 12.94 -1.26 1.50
C ILE A 66 12.33 -2.02 2.67
N ASP A 67 12.04 -1.30 3.75
CA ASP A 67 11.47 -1.90 4.96
C ASP A 67 9.95 -2.09 4.86
N LEU A 68 9.53 -3.35 4.77
CA LEU A 68 8.11 -3.73 4.72
C LEU A 68 7.51 -4.00 6.12
N LYS A 69 8.30 -3.98 7.21
CA LYS A 69 7.80 -4.33 8.55
C LYS A 69 6.68 -3.40 9.00
N ASN A 70 6.85 -2.11 8.75
CA ASN A 70 5.90 -1.08 9.17
C ASN A 70 4.52 -1.28 8.51
N ILE A 71 4.44 -1.94 7.34
CA ILE A 71 3.15 -2.25 6.70
C ILE A 71 2.35 -3.24 7.55
N ASN A 72 2.97 -4.33 8.01
CA ASN A 72 2.28 -5.37 8.77
C ASN A 72 1.74 -4.84 10.10
N GLU A 73 2.50 -3.97 10.76
CA GLU A 73 2.05 -3.31 11.99
C GLU A 73 0.78 -2.51 11.75
N LYS A 74 0.72 -1.72 10.66
CA LYS A 74 -0.46 -0.92 10.30
C LYS A 74 -1.64 -1.74 9.83
N LEU A 75 -1.40 -2.84 9.12
CA LEU A 75 -2.47 -3.77 8.76
C LEU A 75 -3.12 -4.41 10.00
N ASN A 76 -2.33 -4.75 11.03
CA ASN A 76 -2.88 -5.27 12.29
C ASN A 76 -3.75 -4.23 13.01
N GLU A 77 -3.29 -2.97 13.10
CA GLU A 77 -4.08 -1.88 13.68
C GLU A 77 -5.40 -1.66 12.92
N ILE A 78 -5.39 -1.77 11.58
CA ILE A 78 -6.60 -1.69 10.75
C ILE A 78 -7.55 -2.85 11.04
N VAL A 79 -7.03 -4.07 11.23
CA VAL A 79 -7.84 -5.24 11.61
C VAL A 79 -8.48 -5.02 12.99
N GLU A 80 -7.72 -4.56 13.97
CA GLU A 80 -8.25 -4.25 15.31
C GLU A 80 -9.35 -3.18 15.25
N ALA A 81 -9.16 -2.12 14.46
CA ALA A 81 -10.17 -1.09 14.25
C ALA A 81 -11.43 -1.66 13.57
N LEU A 82 -11.26 -2.54 12.58
CA LEU A 82 -12.36 -3.23 11.90
C LEU A 82 -13.16 -4.14 12.84
N GLU A 83 -12.49 -4.93 13.68
CA GLU A 83 -13.13 -5.79 14.68
C GLU A 83 -13.95 -4.99 15.71
N ASN A 84 -13.50 -3.78 16.03
CA ASN A 84 -14.20 -2.87 16.93
C ASN A 84 -15.26 -1.99 16.23
N GLY A 85 -15.36 -2.06 14.89
CA GLY A 85 -16.25 -1.21 14.10
C GLY A 85 -15.89 0.29 14.15
N ASP A 86 -14.62 0.61 14.41
CA ASP A 86 -14.12 1.99 14.46
C ASP A 86 -13.69 2.47 13.07
N PHE A 87 -14.68 2.82 12.25
CA PHE A 87 -14.44 3.23 10.86
C PHE A 87 -13.73 4.58 10.72
N ILE A 88 -13.80 5.44 11.74
CA ILE A 88 -13.03 6.68 11.79
C ILE A 88 -11.55 6.33 11.91
N LEU A 89 -11.20 5.45 12.85
CA LEU A 89 -9.83 4.99 13.02
C LEU A 89 -9.30 4.26 11.78
N ILE A 90 -10.11 3.43 11.11
CA ILE A 90 -9.70 2.80 9.84
C ILE A 90 -9.32 3.84 8.79
N GLY A 91 -10.15 4.88 8.62
CA GLY A 91 -9.89 5.99 7.72
C GLY A 91 -8.57 6.71 8.06
N ASP A 92 -8.35 7.01 9.34
CA ASP A 92 -7.14 7.66 9.83
C ASP A 92 -5.88 6.81 9.60
N LEU A 93 -5.93 5.52 9.92
CA LEU A 93 -4.84 4.56 9.70
C LEU A 93 -4.49 4.45 8.21
N PHE A 94 -5.50 4.38 7.33
CA PHE A 94 -5.26 4.38 5.89
C PHE A 94 -4.64 5.69 5.41
N GLN A 95 -5.17 6.84 5.84
CA GLN A 95 -4.79 8.15 5.33
C GLN A 95 -3.43 8.61 5.84
N TYR A 96 -3.21 8.53 7.14
CA TYR A 96 -2.09 9.18 7.81
C TYR A 96 -0.94 8.23 8.15
N GLU A 97 -1.17 6.92 8.06
CA GLU A 97 -0.14 5.93 8.41
C GLU A 97 0.25 5.05 7.22
N LEU A 98 -0.71 4.32 6.65
CA LEU A 98 -0.41 3.38 5.56
C LEU A 98 -0.05 4.10 4.25
N THR A 99 -0.81 5.13 3.88
CA THR A 99 -0.57 5.87 2.62
C THR A 99 0.82 6.52 2.58
N PRO A 100 1.32 7.20 3.63
CA PRO A 100 2.68 7.71 3.66
C PRO A 100 3.75 6.63 3.49
N ILE A 101 3.61 5.48 4.16
CA ILE A 101 4.56 4.36 4.02
C ILE A 101 4.62 3.90 2.55
N LEU A 102 3.46 3.73 1.91
CA LEU A 102 3.41 3.32 0.50
C LEU A 102 4.00 4.38 -0.45
N LYS A 103 3.79 5.67 -0.18
CA LYS A 103 4.39 6.76 -0.98
C LYS A 103 5.91 6.78 -0.84
N ASP A 104 6.46 6.53 0.34
CA ASP A 104 7.90 6.44 0.56
C ASP A 104 8.51 5.25 -0.20
N ILE A 105 7.87 4.08 -0.13
CA ILE A 105 8.27 2.90 -0.91
C ILE A 105 8.25 3.20 -2.41
N GLN A 106 7.18 3.82 -2.92
CA GLN A 106 7.08 4.18 -4.33
C GLN A 106 8.20 5.13 -4.76
N ASN A 107 8.55 6.11 -3.93
CA ASN A 107 9.66 7.02 -4.20
C ASN A 107 10.99 6.28 -4.29
N ASP A 108 11.22 5.28 -3.44
CA ASP A 108 12.46 4.49 -3.45
C ASP A 108 12.56 3.59 -4.68
N ILE A 109 11.43 2.99 -5.09
CA ILE A 109 11.32 2.25 -6.35
C ILE A 109 11.61 3.16 -7.55
N ASN A 110 11.02 4.36 -7.60
CA ASN A 110 11.20 5.30 -8.70
C ASN A 110 12.66 5.73 -8.84
N LYS A 111 13.33 6.00 -7.71
CA LYS A 111 14.78 6.25 -7.72
C LYS A 111 15.52 5.10 -8.36
N ALA A 112 15.16 3.84 -8.12
CA ALA A 112 15.83 2.68 -8.73
C ALA A 112 15.63 2.58 -10.25
N ILE A 113 14.49 3.06 -10.77
CA ILE A 113 14.12 3.00 -12.19
C ILE A 113 14.68 4.18 -13.02
N GLU A 114 14.84 5.37 -12.43
CA GLU A 114 15.23 6.60 -13.15
C GLU A 114 16.70 6.64 -13.63
N ASN A 115 17.48 5.56 -13.48
CA ASN A 115 18.87 5.43 -13.97
C ASN A 115 19.01 4.33 -15.02
#